data_AF-A0A926CVB6-F1
#
_entry.id   AF-A0A926CVB6-F1
#
_cell.length_a   1.000
_cell.length_b   1.000
_cell.length_c   1.000
_cell.angle_alpha   90.00
_cell.angle_beta   90.00
_cell.angle_gamma   90.00
#
_symmetry.space_group_name_H-M   'P 1'
#
loop_
_entity.id
_entity.type
_entity.pdbx_description
1 polymer ?
#
loop_
_entity_poly.entity_id
_entity_poly.type
_entity_poly.pdbx_seq_one_letter_code
_entity_poly.pdbx_strand_id
1 'polypeptide(L)'
;MDNIAETSQENDVQLWEGFIYLSFFIFANLFVLPNMPEQVRFHYYPVEMLIYGTIGIFSGIAVYRIVKDSAEWLKITIVSVLYGLILIRLIIHWELFTVMGN
;
A
#
# COMPACT_ATOMS: atom_id res chain seq x y z
N MET A 1 -6.94 22.36 28.94
CA MET A 1 -7.54 21.11 28.41
C MET A 1 -6.98 20.82 27.01
N ASP A 2 -5.75 21.27 26.75
CA ASP A 2 -5.21 21.42 25.39
C ASP A 2 -4.27 20.26 25.01
N ASN A 3 -3.62 19.62 25.99
CA ASN A 3 -2.73 18.47 25.76
C ASN A 3 -3.44 17.24 25.15
N ILE A 4 -4.74 17.05 25.42
CA ILE A 4 -5.48 15.88 24.88
C ILE A 4 -5.78 16.07 23.40
N ALA A 5 -6.11 17.29 22.98
CA ALA A 5 -6.45 17.63 21.61
C ALA A 5 -5.22 17.58 20.67
N GLU A 6 -4.08 18.11 21.12
CA GLU A 6 -2.82 18.01 20.36
C GLU A 6 -2.36 16.56 20.19
N THR A 7 -2.45 15.75 21.25
CA THR A 7 -2.07 14.32 21.19
C THR A 7 -2.99 13.52 20.27
N SER A 8 -4.30 13.81 20.25
CA SER A 8 -5.23 13.14 19.33
C SER A 8 -4.97 13.50 17.86
N GLN A 9 -4.67 14.77 17.59
CA GLN A 9 -4.44 15.22 16.22
C GLN A 9 -3.11 14.70 15.65
N GLU A 10 -2.06 14.61 16.48
CA GLU A 10 -0.78 14.00 16.09
C GLU A 10 -0.92 12.49 15.81
N ASN A 11 -1.69 11.78 16.63
CA ASN A 11 -1.96 10.35 16.43
C ASN A 11 -2.73 10.08 15.13
N ASP A 12 -3.73 10.90 14.80
CA ASP A 12 -4.50 10.74 13.56
C ASP A 12 -3.62 10.96 12.31
N VAL A 13 -2.70 11.93 12.37
CA VAL A 13 -1.73 12.19 11.29
C VAL A 13 -0.78 11.00 11.12
N GLN A 14 -0.24 10.45 12.22
CA GLN A 14 0.64 9.28 12.17
C GLN A 14 -0.07 8.01 11.66
N LEU A 15 -1.35 7.83 12.00
CA LEU A 15 -2.16 6.72 11.50
C LEU A 15 -2.37 6.80 9.98
N TRP A 16 -2.73 7.98 9.46
CA TRP A 16 -2.89 8.19 8.02
C TRP A 16 -1.58 8.00 7.25
N GLU A 17 -0.47 8.47 7.81
CA GLU A 17 0.86 8.27 7.27
C GLU A 17 1.18 6.78 7.11
N GLY A 18 1.11 6.02 8.21
CA GLY A 18 1.39 4.59 8.22
C GLY A 18 0.45 3.81 7.30
N PHE A 19 -0.83 4.20 7.25
CA PHE A 19 -1.83 3.53 6.42
C PHE A 19 -1.58 3.73 4.92
N ILE A 20 -1.19 4.94 4.50
CA ILE A 20 -0.81 5.19 3.10
C ILE A 20 0.47 4.40 2.74
N TYR A 21 1.47 4.36 3.61
CA TYR A 21 2.71 3.61 3.35
C TYR A 21 2.44 2.11 3.19
N LEU A 22 1.62 1.55 4.09
CA LEU A 22 1.22 0.15 4.03
C LEU A 22 0.40 -0.15 2.78
N SER A 23 -0.52 0.74 2.39
CA SER A 23 -1.33 0.58 1.18
C SER A 23 -0.47 0.47 -0.07
N PHE A 24 0.52 1.33 -0.22
CA PHE A 24 1.46 1.29 -1.35
C PHE A 24 2.41 0.09 -1.28
N PHE A 25 2.84 -0.34 -0.09
CA PHE A 25 3.62 -1.58 0.09
C PHE A 25 2.85 -2.80 -0.42
N ILE A 26 1.57 -2.93 -0.02
CA ILE A 26 0.71 -4.04 -0.44
C ILE A 26 0.47 -3.97 -1.96
N PHE A 27 0.16 -2.77 -2.47
CA PHE A 27 -0.05 -2.55 -3.90
C PHE A 27 1.18 -2.94 -4.74
N ALA A 28 2.39 -2.53 -4.33
CA ALA A 28 3.61 -2.88 -5.04
C ALA A 28 3.84 -4.40 -5.06
N ASN A 29 3.62 -5.08 -3.94
CA ASN A 29 3.82 -6.53 -3.84
C ASN A 29 2.76 -7.35 -4.60
N LEU A 30 1.49 -6.93 -4.57
CA LEU A 30 0.41 -7.68 -5.22
C LEU A 30 0.21 -7.32 -6.69
N PHE A 31 0.54 -6.09 -7.07
CA PHE A 31 0.25 -5.58 -8.41
C PHE A 31 1.49 -5.43 -9.28
N VAL A 32 2.58 -4.89 -8.73
CA VAL A 32 3.79 -4.57 -9.51
C VAL A 32 4.68 -5.80 -9.64
N LEU A 33 5.00 -6.47 -8.52
CA LEU A 33 5.90 -7.63 -8.51
C LEU A 33 5.46 -8.75 -9.48
N PRO A 34 4.19 -9.20 -9.53
CA PRO A 34 3.79 -10.27 -10.43
C PRO A 34 3.76 -9.85 -11.91
N ASN A 35 3.69 -8.54 -12.18
CA ASN A 35 3.69 -7.97 -13.53
C ASN A 35 5.09 -7.59 -14.03
N MET A 36 6.15 -7.76 -13.20
CA MET A 36 7.51 -7.45 -13.60
C MET A 36 8.04 -8.49 -14.59
N PRO A 37 8.72 -8.05 -15.68
CA PRO A 37 9.35 -8.97 -16.61
C PRO A 37 10.46 -9.76 -15.93
N GLU A 38 10.65 -11.02 -16.35
CA GLU A 38 11.59 -11.97 -15.74
C GLU A 38 13.03 -11.48 -15.61
N GLN A 39 13.43 -10.55 -16.48
CA GLN A 39 14.77 -9.96 -16.49
C GLN A 39 15.05 -9.08 -15.26
N VAL A 40 14.00 -8.61 -14.58
CA VAL A 40 14.06 -7.75 -13.39
C VAL A 40 13.66 -8.52 -12.13
N ARG A 41 13.29 -9.80 -12.30
CA ARG A 41 12.95 -10.71 -11.21
C ARG A 41 14.21 -11.41 -10.70
N PHE A 42 14.43 -11.35 -9.40
CA PHE A 42 15.44 -12.14 -8.72
C PHE A 42 14.88 -13.54 -8.46
N HIS A 43 15.70 -14.58 -8.55
CA HIS A 43 15.27 -15.97 -8.31
C HIS A 43 14.87 -16.28 -6.85
N TYR A 44 14.74 -15.25 -6.00
CA TYR A 44 14.43 -15.40 -4.57
C TYR A 44 13.29 -14.47 -4.14
N TYR A 45 12.07 -15.02 -4.17
CA TYR A 45 10.81 -14.31 -3.93
C TYR A 45 10.76 -13.44 -2.65
N PRO A 46 11.29 -13.87 -1.48
CA PRO A 46 11.30 -13.02 -0.29
C PRO A 46 12.13 -11.73 -0.44
N VAL A 47 13.25 -11.80 -1.17
CA VAL A 47 14.09 -10.63 -1.43
C VAL A 47 13.40 -9.67 -2.38
N GLU A 48 12.69 -10.19 -3.38
CA GLU A 48 11.87 -9.37 -4.28
C GLU A 48 10.78 -8.64 -3.52
N MET A 49 10.05 -9.33 -2.63
CA MET A 49 9.00 -8.69 -1.82
C MET A 49 9.55 -7.53 -0.98
N LEU A 50 10.75 -7.67 -0.45
CA LEU A 50 11.42 -6.58 0.29
C LEU A 50 11.82 -5.43 -0.63
N ILE A 51 12.41 -5.70 -1.79
CA ILE A 51 12.84 -4.65 -2.73
C ILE A 51 11.62 -3.87 -3.26
N TYR A 52 10.64 -4.58 -3.82
CA TYR A 52 9.46 -3.94 -4.40
C TYR A 52 8.53 -3.37 -3.34
N GLY A 53 8.43 -4.01 -2.18
CA GLY A 53 7.75 -3.45 -1.02
C GLY A 53 8.39 -2.14 -0.56
N THR A 54 9.72 -2.08 -0.50
CA THR A 54 10.44 -0.85 -0.15
C THR A 54 10.20 0.27 -1.17
N ILE A 55 10.22 -0.05 -2.47
CA ILE A 55 9.85 0.90 -3.54
C ILE A 55 8.41 1.40 -3.35
N GLY A 56 7.50 0.49 -2.98
CA GLY A 56 6.13 0.84 -2.60
C GLY A 56 6.09 1.83 -1.44
N ILE A 57 6.82 1.59 -0.35
CA ILE A 57 6.90 2.51 0.80
C ILE A 57 7.41 3.89 0.36
N PHE A 58 8.50 3.96 -0.42
CA PHE A 58 9.02 5.24 -0.93
C PHE A 58 8.00 5.99 -1.79
N SER A 59 7.23 5.26 -2.61
CA SER A 59 6.13 5.84 -3.38
C SER A 59 5.02 6.36 -2.48
N GLY A 60 4.66 5.61 -1.43
CA GLY A 60 3.72 6.02 -0.39
C GLY A 60 4.17 7.28 0.35
N ILE A 61 5.46 7.41 0.69
CA ILE A 61 6.05 8.62 1.28
C ILE A 61 5.88 9.82 0.35
N ALA A 62 6.18 9.65 -0.94
CA ALA A 62 6.03 10.73 -1.92
C ALA A 62 4.57 11.17 -2.04
N VAL A 63 3.63 10.24 -2.14
CA VAL A 63 2.20 10.55 -2.23
C VAL A 63 1.70 11.19 -0.95
N TYR A 64 2.05 10.64 0.22
CA TYR A 64 1.66 11.22 1.51
C TYR A 64 2.14 12.66 1.66
N ARG A 65 3.39 12.97 1.27
CA ARG A 65 3.90 14.35 1.30
C ARG A 65 3.09 15.32 0.45
N ILE A 66 2.48 14.85 -0.63
CA ILE A 66 1.61 15.66 -1.50
C ILE A 66 0.23 15.83 -0.87
N VAL A 67 -0.29 14.79 -0.22
CA VAL A 67 -1.68 14.76 0.28
C VAL A 67 -1.83 15.03 1.77
N LYS A 68 -0.75 15.19 2.53
CA LYS A 68 -0.76 15.39 3.99
C LYS A 68 -1.62 16.60 4.40
N ASP A 69 -1.52 17.69 3.64
CA ASP A 69 -2.21 18.97 3.87
C ASP A 69 -3.53 19.05 3.09
N SER A 70 -3.91 17.99 2.36
CA SER A 70 -5.14 17.92 1.60
C SER A 70 -6.31 17.42 2.44
N ALA A 71 -7.53 17.66 1.95
CA ALA A 71 -8.75 17.24 2.61
C ALA A 71 -8.80 15.71 2.81
N GLU A 72 -9.37 15.27 3.94
CA GLU A 72 -9.42 13.85 4.33
C GLU A 72 -10.10 12.96 3.28
N TRP A 73 -11.13 13.45 2.60
CA TRP A 73 -11.81 12.71 1.53
C TRP A 73 -10.85 12.32 0.39
N LEU A 74 -9.82 13.12 0.13
CA LEU A 74 -8.82 12.84 -0.89
C LEU A 74 -7.94 11.65 -0.47
N LYS A 75 -7.51 11.64 0.80
CA LYS A 75 -6.76 10.53 1.40
C LYS A 75 -7.57 9.23 1.36
N ILE A 76 -8.85 9.31 1.76
CA ILE A 76 -9.79 8.18 1.68
C ILE A 76 -9.91 7.68 0.24
N THR A 77 -10.11 8.59 -0.72
CA THR A 77 -10.28 8.21 -2.14
C THR A 77 -9.06 7.47 -2.68
N ILE A 78 -7.84 7.95 -2.37
CA ILE A 78 -6.59 7.30 -2.81
C ILE A 78 -6.50 5.89 -2.26
N VAL A 79 -6.74 5.71 -0.96
CA VAL A 79 -6.75 4.39 -0.33
C VAL A 79 -7.83 3.52 -0.95
N SER A 80 -9.06 4.02 -1.08
CA SER A 80 -10.19 3.26 -1.64
C SER A 80 -9.90 2.79 -3.07
N VAL A 81 -9.26 3.61 -3.90
CA VAL A 81 -8.85 3.22 -5.25
C VAL A 81 -7.77 2.14 -5.20
N LEU A 82 -6.74 2.28 -4.35
CA LEU A 82 -5.70 1.26 -4.20
C LEU A 82 -6.28 -0.09 -3.75
N TYR A 83 -7.11 -0.09 -2.72
CA TYR A 83 -7.75 -1.31 -2.22
C TYR A 83 -8.76 -1.87 -3.21
N GLY A 84 -9.49 -1.03 -3.94
CA GLY A 84 -10.35 -1.46 -5.05
C GLY A 84 -9.56 -2.23 -6.11
N LEU A 85 -8.39 -1.72 -6.51
CA LEU A 85 -7.51 -2.41 -7.46
C LEU A 85 -6.95 -3.73 -6.90
N ILE A 86 -6.56 -3.75 -5.63
CA ILE A 86 -6.11 -4.96 -4.93
C ILE A 86 -7.22 -6.02 -4.91
N LEU A 87 -8.45 -5.63 -4.56
CA LEU A 87 -9.61 -6.52 -4.51
C LEU A 87 -9.97 -7.05 -5.89
N ILE A 88 -10.02 -6.19 -6.92
CA ILE A 88 -10.26 -6.63 -8.31
C ILE A 88 -9.23 -7.68 -8.72
N ARG A 89 -7.95 -7.45 -8.38
CA ARG A 89 -6.89 -8.40 -8.72
C ARG A 89 -7.04 -9.73 -7.99
N LEU A 90 -7.39 -9.70 -6.70
CA LEU A 90 -7.70 -10.89 -5.91
C LEU A 90 -8.88 -11.68 -6.50
N ILE A 91 -9.92 -11.01 -6.99
CA ILE A 91 -11.07 -11.65 -7.65
C ILE A 91 -10.66 -12.29 -8.97
N ILE A 92 -9.91 -11.58 -9.82
CA ILE A 92 -9.49 -12.10 -11.14
C ILE A 92 -8.56 -13.31 -10.99
N HIS A 93 -7.72 -13.32 -9.95
CA HIS A 93 -6.77 -14.40 -9.69
C HIS A 93 -7.24 -15.32 -8.55
N TRP A 94 -8.54 -15.32 -8.24
CA TRP A 94 -9.11 -16.09 -7.14
C TRP A 94 -8.77 -17.58 -7.25
N GLU A 95 -8.75 -18.11 -8.48
CA GLU A 95 -8.39 -19.52 -8.75
C GLU A 95 -6.95 -19.85 -8.30
N LEU A 96 -5.99 -18.95 -8.49
CA LEU A 96 -4.60 -19.16 -8.04
C LEU A 96 -4.48 -19.22 -6.51
N PHE A 97 -5.35 -18.51 -5.79
CA PHE A 97 -5.37 -18.51 -4.32
C PHE A 97 -6.20 -19.66 -3.73
N THR A 98 -7.18 -20.19 -4.47
CA THR A 98 -8.08 -21.26 -3.97
C THR A 98 -7.55 -22.67 -4.29
N VAL A 99 -6.68 -22.82 -5.29
CA VAL A 99 -6.20 -24.14 -5.76
C VAL A 99 -5.04 -24.72 -4.93
N MET A 100 -4.41 -23.95 -4.03
CA MET A 100 -3.47 -24.49 -3.02
C MET A 100 -4.17 -25.04 -1.76
N GLY A 101 -5.43 -25.44 -1.89
CA GLY A 101 -6.27 -25.94 -0.79
C GLY A 101 -6.95 -27.30 -1.05
N ASN A 102 -6.47 -28.08 -2.04
CA ASN A 102 -6.91 -29.46 -2.28
C ASN A 102 -5.73 -30.37 -2.65
#